data_AF-A0A2W4CD75-F1
#
_entry.id   AF-A0A2W4CD75-F1
#
_cell.length_a   1.000
_cell.length_b   1.000
_cell.length_c   1.000
_cell.angle_alpha   90.00
_cell.angle_beta   90.00
_cell.angle_gamma   90.00
#
_symmetry.space_group_name_H-M   'P 1'
#
loop_
_entity.id
_entity.type
_entity.pdbx_description
1 polymer ?
#
loop_
_entity_poly.entity_id
_entity_poly.type
_entity_poly.pdbx_seq_one_letter_code
_entity_poly.pdbx_strand_id
1 'polypeptide(L)' 'MEHLNNRQVSDPGPKSRDVAEHCRKIGLDAHEERKLVRLLGKYAPLHEINANAPQKPPRFR' A
#
# COMPACT_ATOMS: atom_id res chain seq x y z
N MET A 1 21.23 22.51 29.74
CA MET A 1 21.57 21.17 29.22
C MET A 1 20.56 20.88 28.12
N GLU A 2 20.98 20.99 26.86
CA GLU A 2 20.11 20.85 25.68
C GLU A 2 19.80 19.36 25.46
N HIS A 3 18.56 18.93 25.69
CA HIS A 3 18.12 17.58 25.35
C HIS A 3 17.71 17.55 23.87
N LEU A 4 18.69 17.34 22.99
CA LEU A 4 18.43 17.04 21.58
C LEU A 4 17.87 15.61 21.49
N ASN A 5 16.55 15.49 21.61
CA ASN A 5 15.82 14.26 21.33
C ASN A 5 15.98 13.94 19.84
N ASN A 6 17.05 13.22 19.50
CA ASN A 6 17.32 12.71 18.16
C ASN A 6 16.38 11.53 17.88
N ARG A 7 15.08 11.82 17.69
CA ARG A 7 14.10 10.85 17.20
C ARG A 7 14.44 10.58 15.75
N GLN A 8 15.39 9.69 15.51
CA GLN A 8 15.69 9.19 14.19
C GLN A 8 14.44 8.45 13.71
N VAL A 9 13.60 9.14 12.94
CA VAL A 9 12.50 8.53 12.19
C VAL A 9 13.20 7.65 11.18
N SER A 10 13.24 6.34 11.46
CA SER A 10 13.60 5.37 10.45
C SER A 10 12.51 5.46 9.40
N ASP A 11 12.79 6.16 8.30
CA ASP A 11 12.02 6.08 7.07
C ASP A 11 12.54 4.82 6.35
N PRO A 12 11.86 3.66 6.45
CA PRO A 12 12.36 2.40 5.89
C PRO A 12 12.31 2.37 4.34
N GLY A 13 12.28 3.53 3.68
CA GLY A 13 12.03 3.67 2.26
C GLY A 13 10.63 3.19 1.85
N PRO A 14 10.21 3.50 0.61
CA PRO A 14 8.99 2.92 0.06
C PRO A 14 9.21 1.42 -0.11
N LYS A 15 8.66 0.61 0.80
CA LYS A 15 8.59 -0.84 0.62
C LYS A 15 7.66 -1.13 -0.55
N SER A 16 8.25 -1.24 -1.74
CA SER A 16 7.57 -1.71 -2.94
C SER A 16 7.10 -3.14 -2.68
N ARG A 17 5.80 -3.38 -2.80
CA ARG A 17 5.19 -4.71 -2.70
C ARG A 17 4.77 -5.18 -4.07
N ASP A 18 4.81 -6.49 -4.27
CA ASP A 18 4.20 -7.11 -5.44
C ASP A 18 2.68 -6.84 -5.38
N VAL A 19 2.17 -6.17 -6.42
CA VAL A 19 0.77 -5.74 -6.47
C VAL A 19 -0.15 -6.95 -6.48
N ALA A 20 0.21 -8.00 -7.21
CA ALA A 20 -0.58 -9.22 -7.33
C ALA A 20 -0.62 -9.98 -5.99
N GLU A 21 0.51 -10.12 -5.32
CA GLU A 21 0.57 -10.74 -4.00
C GLU A 21 -0.27 -9.97 -2.96
N HIS A 22 -0.21 -8.64 -3.01
CA HIS A 22 -0.98 -7.80 -2.10
C HIS A 22 -2.49 -7.90 -2.35
N CYS A 23 -2.93 -7.84 -3.61
CA CYS A 23 -4.34 -7.97 -3.99
C CYS A 23 -4.92 -9.32 -3.56
N ARG A 24 -4.18 -10.41 -3.79
CA ARG A 24 -4.56 -11.76 -3.32
C ARG A 24 -4.76 -11.81 -1.80
N LYS A 25 -3.87 -11.16 -1.03
CA LYS A 25 -3.97 -11.10 0.44
C LYS A 25 -5.21 -10.34 0.92
N ILE A 26 -5.64 -9.32 0.18
CA ILE A 26 -6.82 -8.51 0.53
C ILE A 26 -8.13 -9.19 0.08
N GLY A 27 -8.05 -10.20 -0.79
CA GLY A 27 -9.19 -10.86 -1.41
C GLY A 27 -9.82 -10.03 -2.53
N LEU A 28 -8.99 -9.28 -3.26
CA LEU A 28 -9.44 -8.54 -4.44
C LEU A 28 -9.76 -9.51 -5.60
N ASP A 29 -10.72 -9.12 -6.45
CA ASP A 29 -11.03 -9.88 -7.65
C ASP A 29 -9.89 -9.82 -8.69
N ALA A 30 -9.78 -10.86 -9.51
CA ALA A 30 -8.75 -10.98 -10.54
C ALA A 30 -8.85 -9.90 -11.63
N HIS A 31 -10.05 -9.31 -11.84
CA HIS A 31 -10.19 -8.14 -12.70
C HIS A 31 -9.49 -6.91 -12.12
N GLU A 32 -9.73 -6.62 -10.84
CA GLU A 32 -9.12 -5.48 -10.14
C GLU A 32 -7.61 -5.66 -9.96
N GLU A 33 -7.14 -6.88 -9.70
CA GLU A 33 -5.70 -7.18 -9.68
C GLU A 33 -5.03 -6.82 -11.00
N ARG A 34 -5.58 -7.27 -12.13
CA ARG A 34 -5.02 -6.97 -13.46
C ARG A 34 -5.06 -5.49 -13.78
N LYS A 35 -6.09 -4.77 -13.32
CA LYS A 35 -6.20 -3.32 -13.47
C LYS A 35 -5.12 -2.60 -12.66
N LEU A 36 -4.91 -2.99 -11.41
CA LEU A 36 -3.88 -2.42 -10.55
C LEU A 36 -2.47 -2.70 -11.07
N VAL A 37 -2.21 -3.91 -11.56
CA VAL A 37 -0.92 -4.28 -12.17
C VAL A 37 -0.66 -3.46 -13.45
N ARG A 38 -1.69 -3.17 -14.25
CA ARG A 38 -1.56 -2.29 -15.43
C ARG A 38 -1.33 -0.82 -15.07
N LEU A 39 -1.92 -0.35 -13.98
CA LEU A 39 -1.84 1.06 -13.56
C LEU A 39 -0.53 1.37 -12.82
N LEU A 40 -0.14 0.53 -11.87
CA LEU A 40 1.00 0.75 -10.97
C LEU A 40 2.25 -0.06 -11.38
N GLY A 41 2.09 -1.06 -12.25
CA GLY A 41 3.13 -2.03 -12.58
C GLY A 41 3.15 -3.24 -11.65
N LYS A 42 4.21 -4.05 -11.76
CA LYS A 42 4.36 -5.28 -10.96
C LYS A 42 4.63 -4.99 -9.48
N TYR A 43 5.38 -3.93 -9.20
CA TYR A 43 5.77 -3.53 -7.86
C TYR A 43 5.37 -2.07 -7.62
N ALA A 44 4.67 -1.83 -6.52
CA ALA A 44 4.21 -0.48 -6.17
C ALA A 44 4.29 -0.25 -4.66
N PRO A 45 4.40 1.02 -4.21
CA PRO A 45 4.31 1.37 -2.81
C PRO A 45 2.95 0.98 -2.23
N LEU A 46 2.93 0.54 -0.97
CA LEU A 46 1.68 0.14 -0.30
C LEU A 46 0.60 1.23 -0.32
N HIS A 47 1.00 2.50 -0.14
CA HIS A 47 0.05 3.60 -0.10
C HIS A 47 -0.62 3.82 -1.47
N GLU A 48 0.10 3.64 -2.58
CA GLU A 48 -0.47 3.72 -3.93
C GLU A 48 -1.43 2.56 -4.21
N ILE A 49 -1.06 1.33 -3.81
CA ILE A 49 -1.94 0.17 -3.99
C ILE A 49 -3.25 0.39 -3.21
N ASN A 50 -3.17 0.87 -1.97
CA ASN A 50 -4.36 1.16 -1.15
C ASN A 50 -5.21 2.31 -1.70
N ALA A 51 -4.58 3.35 -2.25
CA ALA A 51 -5.29 4.49 -2.84
C ALA A 51 -6.07 4.10 -4.10
N ASN A 52 -5.56 3.12 -4.86
CA ASN A 52 -6.19 2.65 -6.10
C ASN A 52 -7.06 1.40 -5.91
N ALA A 53 -6.93 0.70 -4.78
CA ALA A 53 -7.78 -0.42 -4.45
C ALA A 53 -9.25 0.03 -4.28
N PRO A 54 -10.23 -0.83 -4.60
CA PRO A 54 -11.63 -0.52 -4.40
C PRO A 54 -11.87 -0.18 -2.93
N GLN A 55 -12.42 1.01 -2.67
CA GLN A 55 -12.73 1.45 -1.32
C GLN A 55 -13.80 0.51 -0.75
N LYS A 56 -13.46 -0.19 0.33
CA LYS A 56 -14.46 -0.93 1.10
C LYS A 56 -15.44 0.10 1.68
N PRO A 57 -16.76 -0.14 1.59
CA PRO A 57 -17.73 0.80 2.15
C PRO A 57 -17.43 0.99 3.64
N PRO A 58 -17.47 2.23 4.15
CA PRO A 58 -17.24 2.48 5.56
C PRO A 58 -18.26 1.68 6.39
N ARG A 59 -17.77 0.88 7.35
CA ARG A 59 -18.63 0.26 8.36
C ARG A 59 -18.97 1.35 9.38
N PHE A 60 -20.11 2.02 9.18
CA PHE A 60 -20.74 2.78 10.25
C PHE A 60 -21.09 1.80 11.37
N ARG A 61 -20.60 2.07 12.58
CA ARG A 61 -20.77 1.23 13.77
C ARG A 61 -21.64 1.95 14.78
#